data_AF-A0A3C0AEH4-F1
#
_entry.id   AF-A0A3C0AEH4-F1
#
_cell.length_a   1.000
_cell.length_b   1.000
_cell.length_c   1.000
_cell.angle_alpha   90.00
_cell.angle_beta   90.00
_cell.angle_gamma   90.00
#
_symmetry.space_group_name_H-M   'P 1'
#
loop_
_entity.id
_entity.type
_entity.pdbx_description
1 polymer ?
#
loop_
_entity_poly.entity_id
_entity_poly.type
_entity_poly.pdbx_seq_one_letter_code
_entity_poly.pdbx_strand_id
1 'polypeptide(L)'
;GMILLAVNDIQINTAVWVGFIALFGIAVDDGVVMATYLDQIFKRKRLTNTTDIRNAVVEAGLKRIRPCLMTTFTTIIALLPVIFSTGRGSDVAKAMAWPVIGGMSVALLTLFVVPVIFAAYKEFKMNLGLNDPHWAGTEEEGETRSVAN
;
A
#
# COMPACT_ATOMS: atom_id res chain seq x y z
N GLY A 1 -11.91 3.60 -8.12
CA GLY A 1 -13.24 3.98 -7.61
C GLY A 1 -14.11 4.57 -8.71
N MET A 2 -13.93 5.86 -9.03
CA MET A 2 -14.80 6.55 -10.00
C MET A 2 -14.83 5.95 -11.41
N ILE A 3 -13.71 5.41 -11.91
CA ILE A 3 -13.64 4.77 -13.23
C ILE A 3 -14.58 3.56 -13.32
N LEU A 4 -14.67 2.77 -12.25
CA LEU A 4 -15.48 1.54 -12.25
C LEU A 4 -16.98 1.84 -12.10
N LEU A 5 -17.33 2.93 -11.40
CA LEU A 5 -18.70 3.45 -11.35
C LEU A 5 -19.14 4.01 -12.71
N ALA A 6 -18.27 4.75 -13.39
CA ALA A 6 -18.54 5.30 -14.71
C ALA A 6 -18.75 4.21 -15.77
N VAL A 7 -18.06 3.07 -15.64
CA VAL A 7 -18.22 1.91 -16.55
C VAL A 7 -19.51 1.12 -16.29
N ASN A 8 -20.04 1.13 -15.05
CA ASN A 8 -21.26 0.39 -14.68
C ASN A 8 -22.54 1.26 -14.70
N ASP A 9 -22.46 2.51 -15.16
CA ASP A 9 -23.58 3.46 -15.24
C ASP A 9 -24.41 3.57 -13.95
N ILE A 10 -23.70 3.58 -12.80
CA ILE A 10 -24.32 3.64 -11.48
C ILE A 10 -24.53 5.10 -11.09
N GLN A 11 -25.77 5.46 -10.74
CA GLN A 11 -26.08 6.80 -10.24
C GLN A 11 -25.31 7.09 -8.94
N ILE A 12 -24.64 8.24 -8.91
CA ILE A 12 -23.95 8.71 -7.71
C ILE A 12 -25.01 9.06 -6.67
N ASN A 13 -25.07 8.29 -5.58
CA ASN A 13 -25.97 8.52 -4.46
C ASN A 13 -25.17 8.67 -3.15
N THR A 14 -25.85 8.93 -2.04
CA THR A 14 -25.21 9.08 -0.72
C THR A 14 -24.46 7.81 -0.28
N ALA A 15 -24.94 6.63 -0.66
CA ALA A 15 -24.31 5.36 -0.34
C ALA A 15 -22.94 5.20 -1.04
N VAL A 16 -22.83 5.66 -2.29
CA VAL A 16 -21.55 5.69 -3.04
C VAL A 16 -20.49 6.50 -2.28
N TRP A 17 -20.86 7.67 -1.73
CA TRP A 17 -19.96 8.50 -0.94
C TRP A 17 -19.47 7.81 0.34
N VAL A 18 -20.34 7.07 1.03
CA VAL A 18 -19.95 6.25 2.19
C VAL A 18 -18.90 5.20 1.78
N GLY A 19 -19.06 4.57 0.61
CA GLY A 19 -18.06 3.65 0.06
C GLY A 19 -16.70 4.29 -0.18
N PHE A 20 -16.66 5.55 -0.65
CA PHE A 20 -15.41 6.30 -0.79
C PHE A 20 -14.73 6.63 0.55
N ILE A 21 -15.51 6.96 1.59
CA ILE A 21 -14.98 7.20 2.92
C ILE A 21 -14.35 5.91 3.48
N ALA A 22 -15.02 4.77 3.31
CA ALA A 22 -14.48 3.47 3.72
C ALA A 22 -13.18 3.14 2.98
N LEU A 23 -13.14 3.38 1.65
CA LEU A 23 -11.93 3.19 0.85
C LEU A 23 -10.76 4.06 1.33
N PHE A 24 -11.03 5.32 1.69
CA PHE A 24 -10.00 6.21 2.21
C PHE A 24 -9.37 5.68 3.49
N GLY A 25 -10.18 5.14 4.41
CA GLY A 25 -9.66 4.50 5.63
C GLY A 25 -8.73 3.32 5.33
N ILE A 26 -9.12 2.44 4.40
CA ILE A 26 -8.30 1.30 3.98
C ILE A 26 -6.97 1.78 3.36
N ALA A 27 -7.02 2.79 2.50
CA ALA A 27 -5.83 3.34 1.86
C ALA A 27 -4.84 3.97 2.86
N VAL A 28 -5.36 4.63 3.90
CA VAL A 28 -4.52 5.19 4.97
C VAL A 28 -3.88 4.08 5.81
N ASP A 29 -4.63 3.03 6.16
CA ASP A 29 -4.11 1.88 6.91
C ASP A 29 -2.94 1.20 6.17
N ASP A 30 -3.13 0.91 4.87
CA ASP A 30 -2.08 0.37 4.01
C ASP A 30 -0.84 1.31 3.94
N GLY A 31 -1.07 2.63 3.96
CA GLY A 31 -0.02 3.65 3.98
C GLY A 31 0.77 3.69 5.29
N VAL A 32 0.09 3.63 6.44
CA VAL A 32 0.70 3.62 7.78
C VAL A 32 1.52 2.35 8.00
N VAL A 33 0.99 1.20 7.60
CA VAL A 33 1.72 -0.07 7.64
C VAL A 33 3.00 0.04 6.80
N MET A 34 2.92 0.58 5.58
CA MET A 34 4.08 0.80 4.72
C MET A 34 5.12 1.74 5.36
N ALA A 35 4.68 2.89 5.90
CA ALA A 35 5.58 3.85 6.53
C ALA A 35 6.35 3.20 7.70
N THR A 36 5.66 2.38 8.48
CA THR A 36 6.26 1.63 9.60
C THR A 36 7.28 0.62 9.10
N TYR A 37 6.97 -0.15 8.06
CA TYR A 37 7.92 -1.11 7.47
C TYR A 37 9.15 -0.42 6.88
N LEU A 38 8.97 0.72 6.19
CA LEU A 38 10.06 1.51 5.65
C LEU A 38 10.96 2.04 6.77
N ASP A 39 10.39 2.65 7.81
CA ASP A 39 11.14 3.16 8.96
C ASP A 39 11.95 2.03 9.63
N GLN A 40 11.37 0.83 9.79
CA GLN A 40 12.07 -0.33 10.34
C GLN A 40 13.20 -0.86 9.47
N ILE A 41 13.07 -0.84 8.14
CA ILE A 41 14.13 -1.25 7.21
C ILE A 41 15.24 -0.21 7.20
N PHE A 42 14.89 1.06 7.23
CA PHE A 42 15.84 2.18 7.26
C PHE A 42 16.60 2.29 8.56
N LYS A 43 15.97 1.98 9.70
CA LYS A 43 16.65 1.86 11.00
C LYS A 43 17.62 0.68 11.05
N ARG A 44 17.33 -0.40 10.32
CA ARG A 44 18.16 -1.62 10.28
C ARG A 44 19.26 -1.62 9.22
N LYS A 45 19.15 -0.80 8.16
CA LYS A 45 20.13 -0.75 7.08
C LYS A 45 20.73 0.65 6.94
N ARG A 46 22.04 0.75 7.15
CA ARG A 46 22.79 1.97 6.85
C ARG A 46 22.96 2.08 5.33
N LEU A 47 22.47 3.18 4.75
CA LEU A 47 22.45 3.40 3.31
C LEU A 47 23.66 4.24 2.91
N THR A 48 24.79 3.57 2.65
CA THR A 48 26.07 4.22 2.31
C THR A 48 26.29 4.38 0.80
N ASN A 49 25.49 3.71 -0.05
CA ASN A 49 25.70 3.70 -1.50
C ASN A 49 24.38 3.72 -2.30
N THR A 50 24.41 4.25 -3.53
CA THR A 50 23.22 4.35 -4.42
C THR A 50 22.63 2.96 -4.74
N THR A 51 23.50 1.94 -4.83
CA THR A 51 23.12 0.54 -5.05
C THR A 51 22.38 -0.06 -3.84
N ASP A 52 22.75 0.34 -2.62
CA ASP A 52 22.12 -0.12 -1.39
C ASP A 52 20.75 0.51 -1.20
N ILE A 53 20.58 1.76 -1.64
CA ILE A 53 19.27 2.43 -1.71
C ILE A 53 18.34 1.64 -2.64
N ARG A 54 18.82 1.28 -3.84
CA ARG A 54 17.99 0.52 -4.79
C ARG A 54 17.63 -0.86 -4.25
N ASN A 55 18.57 -1.56 -3.62
CA ASN A 55 18.32 -2.86 -2.99
C ASN A 55 17.31 -2.75 -1.82
N ALA A 56 17.44 -1.73 -0.96
CA ALA A 56 16.50 -1.51 0.14
C ALA A 56 15.09 -1.14 -0.35
N VAL A 57 14.97 -0.35 -1.42
CA VAL A 57 13.68 -0.01 -2.02
C VAL A 57 13.03 -1.23 -2.69
N VAL A 58 13.81 -2.07 -3.37
CA VAL A 58 13.32 -3.32 -3.95
C VAL A 58 12.87 -4.29 -2.85
N GLU A 59 13.64 -4.43 -1.77
CA GLU A 59 13.27 -5.27 -0.63
C GLU A 59 11.99 -4.77 0.06
N ALA A 60 11.87 -3.45 0.24
CA ALA A 60 10.66 -2.82 0.77
C ALA A 60 9.45 -3.01 -0.17
N GLY A 61 9.66 -2.88 -1.48
CA GLY A 61 8.64 -3.12 -2.50
C GLY A 61 8.12 -4.56 -2.48
N LEU A 62 9.03 -5.55 -2.40
CA LEU A 62 8.67 -6.97 -2.30
C LEU A 62 7.89 -7.30 -1.02
N LYS A 63 8.27 -6.69 0.11
CA LYS A 63 7.54 -6.86 1.38
C LYS A 63 6.15 -6.24 1.33
N ARG A 64 5.89 -5.25 0.46
CA ARG A 64 4.59 -4.57 0.34
C ARG A 64 3.58 -5.30 -0.55
N ILE A 65 4.05 -5.99 -1.61
CA ILE A 65 3.19 -6.75 -2.53
C ILE A 65 2.39 -7.81 -1.79
N ARG A 66 2.98 -8.46 -0.76
CA ARG A 66 2.31 -9.51 0.02
C ARG A 66 1.09 -8.98 0.80
N PRO A 67 1.20 -7.96 1.67
CA PRO A 67 0.06 -7.33 2.33
C PRO A 67 -1.00 -6.78 1.37
N CYS A 68 -0.62 -6.02 0.34
CA CYS A 68 -1.62 -5.37 -0.52
C CYS A 68 -2.41 -6.35 -1.38
N LEU A 69 -1.77 -7.42 -1.85
CA LEU A 69 -2.48 -8.51 -2.52
C LEU A 69 -3.44 -9.19 -1.53
N MET A 70 -2.99 -9.50 -0.31
CA MET A 70 -3.83 -10.12 0.71
C MET A 70 -5.07 -9.27 1.00
N THR A 71 -4.91 -7.97 1.25
CA THR A 71 -6.04 -7.06 1.52
C THR A 71 -6.98 -7.00 0.32
N THR A 72 -6.45 -6.85 -0.89
CA THR A 72 -7.26 -6.79 -2.11
C THR A 72 -8.06 -8.09 -2.33
N PHE A 73 -7.42 -9.26 -2.17
CA PHE A 73 -8.11 -10.54 -2.27
C PHE A 73 -9.19 -10.70 -1.19
N THR A 74 -8.88 -10.39 0.06
CA THR A 74 -9.85 -10.47 1.16
C THR A 74 -11.04 -9.53 0.92
N THR A 75 -10.80 -8.30 0.47
CA THR A 75 -11.88 -7.36 0.15
C THR A 75 -12.75 -7.85 -1.01
N ILE A 76 -12.15 -8.35 -2.09
CA ILE A 76 -12.90 -8.88 -3.23
C ILE A 76 -13.75 -10.07 -2.78
N ILE A 77 -13.18 -11.04 -2.05
CA ILE A 77 -13.90 -12.22 -1.55
C ILE A 77 -15.04 -11.80 -0.62
N ALA A 78 -14.82 -10.83 0.27
CA ALA A 78 -15.83 -10.35 1.20
C ALA A 78 -17.00 -9.63 0.51
N LEU A 79 -16.72 -8.86 -0.54
CA LEU A 79 -17.75 -8.08 -1.25
C LEU A 79 -18.43 -8.84 -2.38
N LEU A 80 -17.84 -9.94 -2.85
CA LEU A 80 -18.42 -10.80 -3.89
C LEU A 80 -19.86 -11.25 -3.55
N PRO A 81 -20.16 -11.85 -2.37
CA PRO A 81 -21.54 -12.25 -2.05
C PRO A 81 -22.49 -11.06 -1.91
N VAL A 82 -21.99 -9.89 -1.49
CA VAL A 82 -22.79 -8.66 -1.33
C VAL A 82 -23.31 -8.19 -2.68
N ILE A 83 -22.50 -8.30 -3.74
CA ILE A 83 -22.90 -7.90 -5.10
C ILE A 83 -23.95 -8.84 -5.69
N PHE A 84 -23.82 -10.14 -5.44
CA PHE A 84 -24.78 -11.14 -5.94
C PHE A 84 -26.09 -11.20 -5.15
N SER A 85 -26.12 -10.66 -3.93
CA SER A 85 -27.33 -10.65 -3.10
C SER A 85 -28.45 -9.81 -3.72
N THR A 86 -29.68 -10.32 -3.79
CA THR A 86 -30.87 -9.65 -4.34
C THR A 86 -31.96 -9.40 -3.29
N GLY A 87 -31.59 -9.37 -2.00
CA GLY A 87 -32.50 -9.08 -0.89
C GLY A 87 -32.89 -7.61 -0.74
N ARG A 88 -33.80 -7.30 0.21
CA ARG A 88 -34.12 -5.91 0.60
C ARG A 88 -32.87 -5.20 1.12
N GLY A 89 -32.62 -3.98 0.65
CA GLY A 89 -31.43 -3.20 1.01
C GLY A 89 -30.16 -3.55 0.23
N SER A 90 -30.24 -4.53 -0.69
CA SER A 90 -29.09 -4.92 -1.52
C SER A 90 -28.63 -3.79 -2.45
N ASP A 91 -29.53 -2.92 -2.92
CA ASP A 91 -29.16 -1.78 -3.78
C ASP A 91 -28.23 -0.80 -3.07
N VAL A 92 -28.46 -0.53 -1.79
CA VAL A 92 -27.62 0.36 -0.97
C VAL A 92 -26.27 -0.28 -0.69
N ALA A 93 -26.26 -1.57 -0.34
CA ALA A 93 -25.02 -2.31 -0.09
C ALA A 93 -24.15 -2.43 -1.35
N LYS A 94 -24.76 -2.68 -2.51
CA LYS A 94 -24.07 -2.71 -3.82
C LYS A 94 -23.49 -1.35 -4.18
N ALA A 95 -24.24 -0.28 -3.97
CA ALA A 95 -23.77 1.09 -4.22
C ALA A 95 -22.54 1.45 -3.37
N MET A 96 -22.45 0.93 -2.14
CA MET A 96 -21.27 1.09 -1.26
C MET A 96 -20.09 0.20 -1.65
N ALA A 97 -20.34 -1.01 -2.18
CA ALA A 97 -19.31 -2.00 -2.49
C ALA A 97 -18.51 -1.68 -3.76
N TRP A 98 -19.17 -1.13 -4.79
CA TRP A 98 -18.52 -0.83 -6.08
C TRP A 98 -17.33 0.14 -6.01
N PRO A 99 -17.41 1.27 -5.28
CA PRO A 99 -16.29 2.19 -5.09
C PRO A 99 -15.07 1.51 -4.45
N VAL A 100 -15.32 0.64 -3.46
CA VAL A 100 -14.27 -0.06 -2.70
C VAL A 100 -13.52 -1.02 -3.61
N ILE A 101 -14.20 -1.90 -4.35
CA ILE A 101 -13.56 -2.85 -5.28
C ILE A 101 -12.76 -2.10 -6.33
N GLY A 102 -13.36 -1.11 -6.98
CA GLY A 102 -12.65 -0.31 -7.98
C GLY A 102 -11.55 0.56 -7.39
N GLY A 103 -11.59 0.86 -6.10
CA GLY A 103 -10.54 1.55 -5.36
C GLY A 103 -9.33 0.65 -5.12
N MET A 104 -9.56 -0.56 -4.63
CA MET A 104 -8.52 -1.56 -4.39
C MET A 104 -7.78 -1.94 -5.68
N SER A 105 -8.49 -2.06 -6.81
CA SER A 105 -7.85 -2.30 -8.11
C SER A 105 -6.88 -1.19 -8.52
N VAL A 106 -7.21 0.08 -8.22
CA VAL A 106 -6.32 1.22 -8.50
C VAL A 106 -5.20 1.29 -7.45
N ALA A 107 -5.48 0.93 -6.20
CA ALA A 107 -4.48 0.87 -5.13
C ALA A 107 -3.35 -0.14 -5.43
N LEU A 108 -3.67 -1.26 -6.07
CA LEU A 108 -2.66 -2.20 -6.58
C LEU A 108 -1.73 -1.56 -7.62
N LEU A 109 -2.24 -0.66 -8.44
CA LEU A 109 -1.42 0.05 -9.43
C LEU A 109 -0.56 1.13 -8.77
N THR A 110 -1.11 1.87 -7.79
CA THR A 110 -0.32 2.85 -7.02
C THR A 110 0.73 2.19 -6.14
N LEU A 111 0.57 0.90 -5.80
CA LEU A 111 1.58 0.09 -5.12
C LEU A 111 2.94 0.13 -5.85
N PHE A 112 2.91 0.06 -7.19
CA PHE A 112 4.10 0.13 -8.03
C PHE A 112 4.63 1.56 -8.22
N VAL A 113 3.73 2.54 -8.19
CA VAL A 113 4.09 3.96 -8.36
C VAL A 113 4.93 4.48 -7.17
N VAL A 114 4.57 4.12 -5.94
CA VAL A 114 5.28 4.60 -4.74
C VAL A 114 6.77 4.19 -4.67
N PRO A 115 7.19 2.92 -4.88
CA PRO A 115 8.62 2.57 -4.85
C PRO A 115 9.40 3.26 -5.97
N VAL A 116 8.79 3.50 -7.13
CA VAL A 116 9.42 4.25 -8.24
C VAL A 116 9.65 5.71 -7.83
N ILE A 117 8.63 6.37 -7.27
CA ILE A 117 8.75 7.75 -6.78
C ILE A 117 9.75 7.84 -5.63
N PHE A 118 9.75 6.87 -4.71
CA PHE A 118 10.64 6.86 -3.57
C PHE A 118 12.10 6.62 -3.97
N ALA A 119 12.36 5.72 -4.94
CA ALA A 119 13.67 5.55 -5.55
C ALA A 119 14.15 6.84 -6.21
N ALA A 120 13.30 7.46 -7.04
CA ALA A 120 13.61 8.72 -7.72
C ALA A 120 13.89 9.87 -6.73
N TYR A 121 13.08 9.99 -5.68
CA TYR A 121 13.28 11.00 -4.63
C TYR A 121 14.61 10.80 -3.90
N LYS A 122 14.99 9.55 -3.60
CA LYS A 122 16.27 9.26 -2.96
C LYS A 122 17.48 9.48 -3.87
N GLU A 123 17.39 9.09 -5.14
CA GLU A 123 18.45 9.37 -6.12
C GLU A 123 18.64 10.88 -6.29
N PHE A 124 17.54 11.64 -6.36
CA PHE A 124 17.57 13.10 -6.42
C PHE A 124 18.20 13.73 -5.16
N LYS A 125 17.86 13.21 -3.97
CA LYS A 125 18.41 13.69 -2.70
C LYS A 125 19.90 13.40 -2.53
N MET A 126 20.37 12.25 -3.04
CA MET A 126 21.79 11.89 -3.05
C MET A 126 22.58 12.80 -4.02
N ASN A 127 22.02 13.13 -5.18
CA ASN A 127 22.61 14.10 -6.11
C ASN A 127 22.64 15.54 -5.57
N LEU A 128 21.73 15.91 -4.67
CA LEU A 128 21.72 17.22 -4.02
C LEU A 128 22.65 17.35 -2.80
N GLY A 129 23.35 16.28 -2.40
CA GLY A 129 24.34 16.34 -1.30
C GLY A 129 23.75 16.64 0.09
N LEU A 130 22.45 16.41 0.29
CA LEU A 130 21.79 16.66 1.57
C LEU A 130 22.05 15.52 2.57
N ASN A 131 22.72 15.84 3.68
CA ASN A 131 22.88 14.95 4.84
C ASN A 131 21.52 14.75 5.53
N ASP A 132 20.97 13.54 5.44
CA ASP A 132 19.83 13.11 6.23
C ASP A 132 20.29 12.51 7.56
N PRO A 133 19.53 12.70 8.65
CA PRO A 133 19.76 12.03 9.93
C PRO A 133 19.74 10.49 9.85
N HIS A 134 19.15 9.91 8.80
CA HIS A 134 19.10 8.46 8.56
C HIS A 134 20.43 7.83 8.10
N TRP A 135 21.50 8.63 7.92
CA TRP A 135 22.84 8.12 7.57
C TRP A 135 23.64 7.61 8.77
N ALA A 136 23.21 7.96 9.98
CA ALA A 136 23.78 7.48 11.24
C ALA A 136 23.06 6.19 11.68
N GLY A 137 23.42 5.07 11.07
CA GLY A 137 23.04 3.76 11.60
C GLY A 137 23.74 3.54 12.94
N THR A 138 22.95 3.35 14.01
CA THR A 138 23.40 2.66 15.22
C THR A 138 23.48 1.17 14.91
N GLU A 139 24.65 0.58 15.17
CA GLU A 139 24.87 -0.85 15.06
C GLU A 139 24.10 -1.64 16.14
N GLU A 140 24.07 -2.95 15.92
CA GLU A 140 23.89 -4.05 16.89
C GLU A 140 22.45 -4.50 17.22
N GLU A 141 22.02 -5.62 16.62
CA GLU A 141 22.04 -6.93 17.32
C GLU A 141 21.59 -8.08 16.39
N GLY A 142 22.50 -9.04 16.11
CA GLY A 142 22.14 -10.47 16.20
C GLY A 142 21.93 -11.31 14.93
N GLU A 143 22.87 -11.36 13.98
CA GLU A 143 23.02 -12.52 13.09
C GLU A 143 24.34 -13.25 13.38
N THR A 144 24.49 -13.94 14.52
CA THR A 144 25.56 -14.96 14.72
C THR A 144 25.44 -15.89 15.95
N ARG A 145 24.24 -16.16 16.50
CA ARG A 145 24.10 -17.19 17.56
C ARG A 145 22.85 -18.06 17.42
N SER A 146 22.79 -18.95 16.42
CA SER A 146 22.20 -20.31 16.53
C SER A 146 22.31 -21.08 15.20
N VAL A 147 23.51 -21.14 14.64
CA VAL A 147 23.92 -22.19 13.68
C VAL A 147 25.25 -22.83 14.12
N ALA A 148 25.64 -22.63 15.37
CA ALA A 148 26.85 -23.20 15.96
C ALA A 148 26.70 -23.39 17.48
N ASN A 149 25.72 -24.19 17.90
CA ASN A 149 25.86 -25.21 18.95
C ASN A 149 24.58 -26.07 18.98
#